data_AF-A0A316JK80-F1
#
_entry.id   AF-A0A316JK80-F1
#
_cell.length_a   1.000
_cell.length_b   1.000
_cell.length_c   1.000
_cell.angle_alpha   90.00
_cell.angle_beta   90.00
_cell.angle_gamma   90.00
#
_symmetry.space_group_name_H-M   'P 1'
#
loop_
_entity.id
_entity.type
_entity.pdbx_description
1 polymer ?
#
loop_
_entity_poly.entity_id
_entity_poly.type
_entity_poly.pdbx_seq_one_letter_code
_entity_poly.pdbx_strand_id
1 'polypeptide(L)'
;MANHVLHGSRLRRVLNTAERNGQRCGGPVLLSGLVVGAGIIELSAGPLGQNSRFSLELLTLLVLQLVGPLLVSLLAMALMMPNWLDRVERHGSRAWLISVPASALLAAVLLVLFLVSSLCAGALTTPRSDLIGEAQALLSGVALQDVLRAMLRCSFFLACICAWSQWRGYQELKRQRHPALMVSNLLIEGLMVLFALKLIWITLLDPIRLQAASL
;
A
#
# COMPACT_ATOMS: atom_id res chain seq x y z
N MET A 1 2.15 -19.93 31.76
CA MET A 1 1.09 -20.39 30.84
C MET A 1 0.08 -19.31 30.42
N ALA A 2 -0.23 -18.29 31.23
CA ALA A 2 -1.19 -17.22 30.85
C ALA A 2 -0.75 -16.31 29.67
N ASN A 3 0.55 -16.09 29.47
CA ASN A 3 1.06 -15.20 28.42
C ASN A 3 0.87 -15.73 26.98
N HIS A 4 0.91 -17.04 26.76
CA HIS A 4 0.72 -17.64 25.43
C HIS A 4 -0.75 -17.54 24.94
N VAL A 5 -1.72 -17.70 25.85
CA VAL A 5 -3.15 -17.61 25.52
C VAL A 5 -3.55 -16.17 25.18
N LEU A 6 -3.00 -15.19 25.89
CA LEU A 6 -3.23 -13.76 25.62
C LEU A 6 -2.67 -13.33 24.27
N HIS A 7 -1.48 -13.82 23.88
CA HIS A 7 -0.87 -13.52 22.58
C HIS A 7 -1.67 -14.11 21.41
N GLY A 8 -2.12 -15.37 21.52
CA GLY A 8 -2.97 -15.99 20.50
C GLY A 8 -4.29 -15.24 20.26
N SER A 9 -4.93 -14.75 21.33
CA SER A 9 -6.19 -13.99 21.22
C SER A 9 -6.05 -12.61 20.55
N ARG A 10 -4.87 -11.98 20.68
CA ARG A 10 -4.58 -10.69 20.04
C ARG A 10 -4.24 -10.88 18.57
N LEU A 11 -3.39 -11.84 18.25
CA LEU A 11 -3.02 -12.17 16.88
C LEU A 11 -4.27 -12.53 16.05
N ARG A 12 -5.18 -13.34 16.60
CA ARG A 12 -6.44 -13.68 15.93
C ARG A 12 -7.31 -12.44 15.65
N ARG A 13 -7.35 -11.48 16.57
CA ARG A 13 -8.08 -10.21 16.38
C ARG A 13 -7.43 -9.34 15.31
N VAL A 14 -6.10 -9.28 15.25
CA VAL A 14 -5.35 -8.57 14.21
C VAL A 14 -5.63 -9.18 12.85
N LEU A 15 -5.54 -10.50 12.71
CA LEU A 15 -5.81 -11.23 11.48
C LEU A 15 -7.26 -11.04 10.99
N ASN A 16 -8.24 -11.26 11.86
CA ASN A 16 -9.65 -11.05 11.51
C ASN A 16 -9.94 -9.60 11.10
N THR A 17 -9.23 -8.63 11.71
CA THR A 17 -9.34 -7.22 11.35
C THR A 17 -8.74 -6.96 9.98
N ALA A 18 -7.54 -7.49 9.72
CA ALA A 18 -6.86 -7.36 8.43
C ALA A 18 -7.70 -7.98 7.30
N GLU A 19 -8.26 -9.16 7.52
CA GLU A 19 -9.11 -9.87 6.54
C GLU A 19 -10.36 -9.06 6.17
N ARG A 20 -11.15 -8.60 7.16
CA ARG A 20 -12.35 -7.79 6.91
C ARG A 20 -12.04 -6.48 6.19
N ASN A 21 -10.93 -5.84 6.57
CA ASN A 21 -10.48 -4.63 5.91
C ASN A 21 -10.00 -4.92 4.48
N GLY A 22 -9.35 -6.07 4.27
CA GLY A 22 -8.88 -6.52 2.96
C GLY A 22 -10.01 -6.84 1.99
N GLN A 23 -11.11 -7.44 2.45
CA GLN A 23 -12.30 -7.66 1.61
C GLN A 23 -12.86 -6.35 1.03
N ARG A 24 -12.76 -5.24 1.77
CA ARG A 24 -13.24 -3.92 1.34
C ARG A 24 -12.28 -3.20 0.40
N CYS A 25 -10.97 -3.41 0.59
CA CYS A 25 -9.94 -2.73 -0.19
C CYS A 25 -9.52 -3.50 -1.44
N GLY A 26 -9.69 -4.83 -1.46
CA GLY A 26 -9.19 -5.70 -2.52
C GLY A 26 -9.71 -5.32 -3.90
N GLY A 27 -11.03 -5.13 -4.05
CA GLY A 27 -11.64 -4.73 -5.33
C GLY A 27 -11.07 -3.42 -5.88
N PRO A 28 -11.17 -2.29 -5.15
CA PRO A 28 -10.62 -1.01 -5.60
C PRO A 28 -9.11 -1.04 -5.89
N VAL A 29 -8.34 -1.79 -5.10
CA VAL A 29 -6.89 -1.92 -5.30
C VAL A 29 -6.57 -2.71 -6.57
N LEU A 30 -7.28 -3.81 -6.85
CA LEU A 30 -7.13 -4.58 -8.08
C LEU A 30 -7.51 -3.74 -9.31
N LEU A 31 -8.64 -3.03 -9.27
CA LEU A 31 -9.07 -2.15 -10.35
C LEU A 31 -8.04 -1.06 -10.63
N SER A 32 -7.51 -0.44 -9.57
CA SER A 32 -6.48 0.60 -9.71
C SER A 32 -5.19 0.03 -10.30
N GLY A 33 -4.78 -1.17 -9.89
CA GLY A 33 -3.61 -1.84 -10.46
C GLY A 33 -3.78 -2.13 -11.94
N LEU A 34 -4.96 -2.62 -12.35
CA LEU A 34 -5.29 -2.84 -13.77
C LEU A 34 -5.15 -1.54 -14.60
N VAL A 35 -5.80 -0.46 -14.16
CA VAL A 35 -5.78 0.83 -14.86
C VAL A 35 -4.37 1.39 -14.96
N VAL A 36 -3.61 1.34 -13.86
CA VAL A 36 -2.22 1.81 -13.82
C VAL A 36 -1.32 0.96 -14.73
N GLY A 37 -1.49 -0.36 -14.70
CA GLY A 37 -0.72 -1.29 -15.53
C GLY A 37 -0.92 -1.04 -17.02
N ALA A 38 -2.17 -0.98 -17.46
CA ALA A 38 -2.53 -0.68 -18.85
C ALA A 38 -2.03 0.73 -19.25
N GLY A 39 -2.28 1.74 -18.42
CA GLY A 39 -1.91 3.11 -18.72
C GLY A 39 -0.41 3.34 -18.86
N ILE A 40 0.42 2.70 -18.01
CA ILE A 40 1.89 2.81 -18.13
C ILE A 40 2.39 2.14 -19.42
N ILE A 41 1.81 1.01 -19.82
CA ILE A 41 2.19 0.35 -21.07
C ILE A 41 1.75 1.17 -22.28
N GLU A 42 0.54 1.71 -22.28
CA GLU A 42 0.07 2.58 -23.36
C GLU A 42 0.94 3.84 -23.50
N LEU A 43 1.32 4.47 -22.38
CA LEU A 43 2.22 5.62 -22.35
C LEU A 43 3.66 5.29 -22.75
N SER A 44 4.14 4.06 -22.53
CA SER A 44 5.52 3.68 -22.91
C SER A 44 5.63 3.13 -24.33
N ALA A 45 4.61 2.41 -24.80
CA ALA A 45 4.57 1.87 -26.16
C ALA A 45 4.19 2.93 -27.20
N GLY A 46 3.29 3.86 -26.85
CA GLY A 46 2.83 4.92 -27.75
C GLY A 46 3.85 6.05 -27.93
N PRO A 47 3.86 7.07 -27.03
CA PRO A 47 4.65 8.27 -27.23
C PRO A 47 6.17 8.08 -27.07
N LEU A 48 6.62 7.02 -26.39
CA LEU A 48 8.05 6.74 -26.16
C LEU A 48 8.65 5.73 -27.15
N GLY A 49 7.83 5.04 -27.95
CA GLY A 49 8.29 4.07 -28.96
C GLY A 49 9.17 2.95 -28.41
N GLN A 50 9.04 2.62 -27.11
CA GLN A 50 9.94 1.70 -26.43
C GLN A 50 9.64 0.24 -26.77
N ASN A 51 10.69 -0.58 -26.82
CA ASN A 51 10.56 -2.03 -26.94
C ASN A 51 9.79 -2.59 -25.74
N SER A 52 8.86 -3.53 -25.99
CA SER A 52 7.92 -4.00 -24.96
C SER A 52 8.57 -4.55 -23.67
N ARG A 53 9.78 -5.11 -23.76
CA ARG A 53 10.54 -5.57 -22.57
C ARG A 53 10.91 -4.42 -21.64
N PHE A 54 11.33 -3.29 -22.20
CA PHE A 54 11.71 -2.12 -21.43
C PHE A 54 10.48 -1.45 -20.80
N SER A 55 9.36 -1.37 -21.53
CA SER A 55 8.06 -0.90 -21.00
C SER A 55 7.61 -1.68 -19.77
N LEU A 56 7.77 -3.00 -19.79
CA LEU A 56 7.37 -3.91 -18.72
C LEU A 56 8.31 -3.86 -17.50
N GLU A 57 9.61 -3.70 -17.74
CA GLU A 57 10.59 -3.47 -16.66
C GLU A 57 10.33 -2.11 -15.99
N LEU A 58 10.09 -1.07 -16.78
CA LEU A 58 9.72 0.26 -16.31
C LEU A 58 8.41 0.22 -15.51
N LEU A 59 7.39 -0.51 -15.97
CA LEU A 59 6.16 -0.75 -15.22
C LEU A 59 6.46 -1.34 -13.83
N THR A 60 7.26 -2.41 -13.79
CA THR A 60 7.59 -3.11 -12.55
C THR A 60 8.31 -2.19 -11.56
N LEU A 61 9.33 -1.47 -12.03
CA LEU A 61 10.08 -0.51 -11.22
C LEU A 61 9.18 0.62 -10.73
N LEU A 62 8.37 1.20 -11.62
CA LEU A 62 7.48 2.31 -11.30
C LEU A 62 6.42 1.90 -10.26
N VAL A 63 5.85 0.70 -10.39
CA VAL A 63 4.88 0.15 -9.44
C VAL A 63 5.53 -0.15 -8.09
N LEU A 64 6.66 -0.88 -8.05
CA LEU A 64 7.30 -1.25 -6.80
C LEU A 64 7.92 -0.06 -6.05
N GLN A 65 8.51 0.88 -6.78
CA GLN A 65 9.27 1.97 -6.17
C GLN A 65 8.43 3.21 -5.91
N LEU A 66 7.53 3.58 -6.82
CA LEU A 66 6.84 4.87 -6.78
C LEU A 66 5.34 4.73 -6.52
N VAL A 67 4.62 4.19 -7.50
CA VAL A 67 3.16 4.28 -7.62
C VAL A 67 2.44 3.34 -6.67
N GLY A 68 2.89 2.09 -6.55
CA GLY A 68 2.24 1.06 -5.74
C GLY A 68 2.13 1.45 -4.26
N PRO A 69 3.23 1.74 -3.55
CA PRO A 69 3.17 2.11 -2.13
C PRO A 69 2.32 3.36 -1.86
N LEU A 70 2.30 4.32 -2.78
CA LEU A 70 1.49 5.54 -2.65
C LEU A 70 0.00 5.25 -2.87
N LEU A 71 -0.36 4.70 -4.02
CA LEU A 71 -1.77 4.45 -4.37
C LEU A 71 -2.41 3.45 -3.42
N VAL A 72 -1.71 2.36 -3.07
CA VAL A 72 -2.23 1.36 -2.13
C VAL A 72 -2.48 1.99 -0.76
N SER A 73 -1.54 2.78 -0.24
CA SER A 73 -1.70 3.45 1.04
C SER A 73 -2.84 4.48 1.00
N LEU A 74 -2.96 5.23 -0.09
CA LEU A 74 -4.01 6.23 -0.29
C LEU A 74 -5.40 5.59 -0.34
N LEU A 75 -5.57 4.55 -1.17
CA LEU A 75 -6.83 3.82 -1.31
C LEU A 75 -7.22 3.14 0.01
N ALA A 76 -6.27 2.46 0.64
CA ALA A 76 -6.51 1.81 1.92
C ALA A 76 -6.91 2.82 3.00
N MET A 77 -6.22 3.96 3.08
CA MET A 77 -6.59 5.04 3.99
C MET A 77 -8.00 5.56 3.70
N ALA A 78 -8.32 5.89 2.45
CA ALA A 78 -9.63 6.42 2.06
C ALA A 78 -10.78 5.48 2.43
N LEU A 79 -10.61 4.18 2.21
CA LEU A 79 -11.63 3.16 2.45
C LEU A 79 -11.71 2.74 3.93
N MET A 80 -10.61 2.82 4.66
CA MET A 80 -10.53 2.30 6.03
C MET A 80 -10.68 3.37 7.11
N MET A 81 -10.49 4.65 6.78
CA MET A 81 -10.63 5.77 7.72
C MET A 81 -11.88 5.70 8.59
N PRO A 82 -13.12 5.52 8.07
CA PRO A 82 -14.31 5.45 8.92
C PRO A 82 -14.23 4.30 9.94
N ASN A 83 -13.68 3.15 9.54
CA ASN A 83 -13.55 1.98 10.42
C ASN A 83 -12.44 2.14 11.47
N TRP A 84 -11.44 2.97 11.19
CA TRP A 84 -10.44 3.33 12.20
C TRP A 84 -11.05 4.24 13.26
N LEU A 85 -11.89 5.20 12.85
CA LEU A 85 -12.60 6.09 13.76
C LEU A 85 -13.62 5.35 14.63
N ASP A 86 -14.46 4.51 14.04
CA ASP A 86 -15.41 3.68 14.80
C ASP A 86 -14.71 2.83 15.87
N ARG A 87 -13.50 2.34 15.56
CA ARG A 87 -12.70 1.57 16.52
C ARG A 87 -12.16 2.41 17.66
N VAL A 88 -11.73 3.63 17.36
CA VAL A 88 -11.27 4.60 18.37
C VAL A 88 -12.43 5.01 19.27
N GLU A 89 -13.64 5.19 18.73
CA GLU A 89 -14.83 5.47 19.52
C GLU A 89 -15.17 4.31 20.48
N ARG A 90 -15.16 3.07 19.99
CA ARG A 90 -15.52 1.89 20.81
C ARG A 90 -14.44 1.47 21.82
N HIS A 91 -13.16 1.59 21.48
CA HIS A 91 -12.05 1.04 22.28
C HIS A 91 -11.09 2.12 22.83
N GLY A 92 -11.35 3.39 22.56
CA GLY A 92 -10.54 4.52 22.99
C GLY A 92 -9.10 4.46 22.46
N SER A 93 -8.17 4.95 23.28
CA SER A 93 -6.74 5.00 22.94
C SER A 93 -6.09 3.64 22.71
N ARG A 94 -6.73 2.53 23.12
CA ARG A 94 -6.19 1.16 22.94
C ARG A 94 -6.48 0.58 21.55
N ALA A 95 -7.29 1.24 20.72
CA ALA A 95 -7.62 0.80 19.36
C ALA A 95 -6.38 0.61 18.46
N TRP A 96 -5.33 1.39 18.69
CA TRP A 96 -4.07 1.33 17.94
C TRP A 96 -3.32 0.01 18.04
N LEU A 97 -3.41 -0.68 19.18
CA LEU A 97 -2.70 -1.95 19.42
C LEU A 97 -3.12 -3.07 18.46
N ILE A 98 -4.34 -2.98 17.92
CA ILE A 98 -4.86 -3.96 16.97
C ILE A 98 -4.85 -3.39 15.55
N SER A 99 -5.21 -2.11 15.40
CA SER A 99 -5.42 -1.50 14.09
C SER A 99 -4.12 -1.27 13.33
N VAL A 100 -3.07 -0.81 14.01
CA VAL A 100 -1.77 -0.53 13.40
C VAL A 100 -1.13 -1.81 12.84
N PRO A 101 -0.94 -2.91 13.60
CA PRO A 101 -0.37 -4.13 13.03
C PRO A 101 -1.28 -4.77 11.97
N ALA A 102 -2.61 -4.66 12.09
CA ALA A 102 -3.53 -5.15 11.07
C ALA A 102 -3.38 -4.36 9.76
N SER A 103 -3.21 -3.03 9.85
CA SER A 103 -2.98 -2.18 8.68
C SER A 103 -1.63 -2.46 8.01
N ALA A 104 -0.57 -2.70 8.80
CA ALA A 104 0.75 -3.06 8.27
C ALA A 104 0.69 -4.36 7.46
N LEU A 105 0.06 -5.41 8.02
CA LEU A 105 -0.10 -6.70 7.34
C LEU A 105 -0.94 -6.55 6.07
N LEU A 106 -2.04 -5.80 6.16
CA LEU A 106 -2.95 -5.59 5.04
C LEU A 106 -2.26 -4.86 3.89
N ALA A 107 -1.49 -3.81 4.16
CA ALA A 107 -0.78 -3.05 3.13
C ALA A 107 0.16 -3.92 2.29
N ALA A 108 0.84 -4.88 2.93
CA ALA A 108 1.71 -5.83 2.25
C ALA A 108 0.91 -6.70 1.27
N VAL A 109 -0.23 -7.25 1.71
CA VAL A 109 -1.11 -8.08 0.87
C VAL A 109 -1.71 -7.25 -0.28
N LEU A 110 -2.21 -6.04 0.01
CA LEU A 110 -2.78 -5.16 -1.00
C LEU A 110 -1.73 -4.74 -2.05
N LEU A 111 -0.48 -4.52 -1.65
CA LEU A 111 0.58 -4.22 -2.60
C LEU A 111 0.83 -5.39 -3.56
N VAL A 112 0.83 -6.62 -3.07
CA VAL A 112 0.99 -7.81 -3.94
C VAL A 112 -0.18 -7.93 -4.90
N LEU A 113 -1.41 -7.75 -4.43
CA LEU A 113 -2.60 -7.74 -5.30
C LEU A 113 -2.52 -6.64 -6.37
N PHE A 114 -2.11 -5.43 -5.97
CA PHE A 114 -1.89 -4.32 -6.88
C PHE A 114 -0.84 -4.67 -7.94
N LEU A 115 0.32 -5.20 -7.52
CA LEU A 115 1.39 -5.59 -8.43
C LEU A 115 0.94 -6.66 -9.42
N VAL A 116 0.30 -7.74 -8.94
CA VAL A 116 -0.18 -8.83 -9.81
C VAL A 116 -1.18 -8.30 -10.82
N SER A 117 -2.19 -7.53 -10.39
CA SER A 117 -3.16 -6.95 -11.31
C SER A 117 -2.53 -6.00 -12.33
N SER A 118 -1.56 -5.19 -11.90
CA SER A 118 -0.85 -4.27 -12.78
C SER A 118 0.01 -4.98 -13.82
N LEU A 119 0.72 -6.05 -13.42
CA LEU A 119 1.50 -6.88 -14.34
C LEU A 119 0.59 -7.63 -15.33
N CYS A 120 -0.53 -8.19 -14.87
CA CYS A 120 -1.49 -8.86 -15.74
C CYS A 120 -2.07 -7.88 -16.78
N ALA A 121 -2.50 -6.69 -16.36
CA ALA A 121 -2.97 -5.68 -17.30
C ALA A 121 -1.88 -5.25 -18.27
N GLY A 122 -0.67 -4.97 -17.77
CA GLY A 122 0.46 -4.58 -18.61
C GLY A 122 0.77 -5.62 -19.68
N ALA A 123 0.82 -6.91 -19.30
CA ALA A 123 1.06 -8.02 -20.21
C ALA A 123 -0.06 -8.19 -21.26
N LEU A 124 -1.33 -7.96 -20.88
CA LEU A 124 -2.46 -8.04 -21.81
C LEU A 124 -2.49 -6.86 -22.80
N THR A 125 -1.99 -5.70 -22.41
CA THR A 125 -1.96 -4.50 -23.26
C THR A 125 -0.75 -4.50 -24.20
N THR A 126 0.32 -5.24 -23.91
CA THR A 126 1.47 -5.38 -24.81
C THR A 126 1.12 -6.13 -26.09
N PRO A 127 1.38 -5.57 -27.29
CA PRO A 127 1.05 -6.21 -28.56
C PRO A 127 2.10 -7.28 -28.93
N ARG A 128 1.99 -8.48 -28.35
CA ARG A 128 2.83 -9.65 -28.70
C ARG A 128 2.03 -10.95 -28.77
N SER A 129 2.54 -11.90 -29.55
CA SER A 129 1.91 -13.20 -29.82
C SER A 129 2.17 -14.28 -28.76
N ASP A 130 3.12 -14.07 -27.83
CA ASP A 130 3.48 -15.04 -26.78
C ASP A 130 3.40 -14.42 -25.37
N LEU A 131 2.17 -14.42 -24.83
CA LEU A 131 1.84 -13.92 -23.49
C LEU A 131 2.51 -14.71 -22.37
N ILE A 132 2.73 -16.01 -22.55
CA ILE A 132 3.27 -16.90 -21.51
C ILE A 132 4.76 -16.66 -21.35
N GLY A 133 5.50 -16.56 -22.47
CA GLY A 133 6.92 -16.21 -22.45
C GLY A 133 7.17 -14.82 -21.84
N GLU A 134 6.28 -13.86 -22.07
CA GLU A 134 6.39 -12.51 -21.52
C GLU A 134 6.10 -12.46 -20.01
N ALA A 135 5.07 -13.16 -19.53
CA ALA A 135 4.79 -13.31 -18.11
C ALA A 135 5.94 -14.01 -17.35
N GLN A 136 6.56 -15.03 -17.96
CA GLN A 136 7.70 -15.72 -17.35
C GLN A 136 8.96 -14.85 -17.32
N ALA A 137 9.23 -14.10 -18.40
CA ALA A 137 10.33 -13.14 -18.43
C ALA A 137 10.14 -12.02 -17.39
N LEU A 138 8.92 -11.51 -17.26
CA LEU A 138 8.52 -10.56 -16.22
C LEU A 138 8.79 -11.09 -14.81
N LEU A 139 8.31 -12.31 -14.50
CA LEU A 139 8.53 -12.93 -13.19
C LEU A 139 10.02 -13.13 -12.91
N SER A 140 10.83 -13.45 -13.92
CA SER A 140 12.27 -13.61 -13.77
C SER A 140 13.02 -12.30 -13.56
N GLY A 141 12.49 -11.17 -14.06
CA GLY A 141 13.04 -9.83 -13.87
C GLY A 141 12.66 -9.20 -12.54
N VAL A 142 11.61 -9.70 -11.88
CA VAL A 142 11.18 -9.19 -10.57
C VAL A 142 12.05 -9.80 -9.47
N ALA A 143 13.00 -9.03 -8.95
CA ALA A 143 13.78 -9.46 -7.80
C ALA A 143 12.88 -9.52 -6.55
N LEU A 144 12.85 -10.68 -5.89
CA LEU A 144 12.09 -10.89 -4.63
C LEU A 144 12.46 -9.86 -3.56
N GLN A 145 13.72 -9.41 -3.54
CA GLN A 145 14.18 -8.38 -2.62
C GLN A 145 13.47 -7.04 -2.83
N ASP A 146 13.17 -6.65 -4.07
CA ASP A 146 12.50 -5.38 -4.35
C ASP A 146 11.02 -5.44 -4.01
N VAL A 147 10.39 -6.59 -4.22
CA VAL A 147 9.02 -6.85 -3.74
C VAL A 147 8.97 -6.76 -2.22
N LEU A 148 9.87 -7.44 -1.50
CA LEU A 148 9.92 -7.41 -0.04
C LEU A 148 10.16 -5.99 0.49
N ARG A 149 11.07 -5.22 -0.12
CA ARG A 149 11.31 -3.82 0.25
C ARG A 149 10.08 -2.96 0.02
N ALA A 150 9.41 -3.13 -1.12
CA ALA A 150 8.19 -2.39 -1.42
C ALA A 150 7.07 -2.74 -0.44
N MET A 151 6.92 -4.03 -0.07
CA MET A 151 5.98 -4.49 0.95
C MET A 151 6.26 -3.82 2.29
N LEU A 152 7.51 -3.85 2.77
CA LEU A 152 7.91 -3.21 4.02
C LEU A 152 7.63 -1.70 4.01
N ARG A 153 7.95 -1.03 2.90
CA ARG A 153 7.68 0.41 2.72
C ARG A 153 6.17 0.70 2.78
N CYS A 154 5.36 -0.07 2.05
CA CYS A 154 3.90 0.09 2.03
C CYS A 154 3.29 -0.19 3.42
N SER A 155 3.72 -1.25 4.09
CA SER A 155 3.35 -1.57 5.47
C SER A 155 3.67 -0.44 6.44
N PHE A 156 4.87 0.12 6.34
CA PHE A 156 5.28 1.23 7.18
C PHE A 156 4.42 2.48 6.94
N PHE A 157 4.19 2.85 5.67
CA PHE A 157 3.36 4.00 5.33
C PHE A 157 1.95 3.87 5.89
N LEU A 158 1.28 2.75 5.63
CA LEU A 158 -0.09 2.56 6.09
C LEU A 158 -0.18 2.45 7.63
N ALA A 159 0.81 1.85 8.28
CA ALA A 159 0.89 1.76 9.73
C ALA A 159 1.03 3.16 10.37
N CYS A 160 1.92 4.01 9.84
CA CYS A 160 2.10 5.38 10.30
C CYS A 160 0.84 6.22 10.11
N ILE A 161 0.19 6.12 8.94
CA ILE A 161 -1.06 6.82 8.66
C ILE A 161 -2.19 6.34 9.58
N CYS A 162 -2.29 5.03 9.81
CA CYS A 162 -3.26 4.46 10.75
C CYS A 162 -3.01 4.96 12.19
N ALA A 163 -1.76 4.93 12.65
CA ALA A 163 -1.40 5.42 13.98
C ALA A 163 -1.72 6.92 14.14
N TRP A 164 -1.34 7.73 13.14
CA TRP A 164 -1.59 9.18 13.12
C TRP A 164 -3.08 9.50 13.15
N SER A 165 -3.85 8.90 12.23
CA SER A 165 -5.29 9.12 12.11
C SER A 165 -6.06 8.68 13.35
N GLN A 166 -5.63 7.61 14.02
CA GLN A 166 -6.25 7.18 15.28
C GLN A 166 -5.90 8.09 16.45
N TRP A 167 -4.65 8.56 16.52
CA TRP A 167 -4.23 9.51 17.55
C TRP A 167 -4.97 10.84 17.43
N ARG A 168 -5.01 11.42 16.22
CA ARG A 168 -5.78 12.64 15.94
C ARG A 168 -7.26 12.43 16.13
N GLY A 169 -7.79 11.30 15.65
CA GLY A 169 -9.19 10.94 15.82
C GLY A 169 -9.59 10.89 17.30
N TYR A 170 -8.77 10.26 18.15
CA TYR A 170 -9.03 10.22 19.59
C TYR A 170 -9.07 11.61 20.23
N GLN A 171 -8.21 12.55 19.80
CA GLN A 171 -8.23 13.92 20.30
C GLN A 171 -9.47 14.71 19.86
N GLU A 172 -9.89 14.55 18.60
CA GLU A 172 -11.05 15.25 18.06
C GLU A 172 -12.37 14.70 18.63
N LEU A 173 -12.45 13.39 18.91
CA LEU A 173 -13.58 12.77 19.63
C LEU A 173 -13.73 13.34 21.05
N LYS A 174 -12.62 13.57 21.77
CA LYS A 174 -12.67 14.24 23.08
C LYS A 174 -13.24 15.66 23.02
N ARG A 175 -13.14 16.32 21.86
CA ARG A 175 -13.62 17.69 21.63
C ARG A 175 -15.06 17.75 21.10
N GLN A 176 -15.77 16.62 21.03
CA GLN A 176 -17.17 16.51 20.58
C GLN A 176 -17.44 17.13 19.19
N ARG A 177 -16.48 17.05 18.27
CA ARG A 177 -16.68 17.55 16.89
C ARG A 177 -17.59 16.64 16.05
N HIS A 178 -18.25 17.23 15.05
CA HIS A 178 -19.07 16.49 14.10
C HIS A 178 -18.25 15.45 13.30
N PRO A 179 -18.75 14.21 13.16
CA PRO A 179 -18.00 13.08 12.59
C PRO A 179 -17.69 13.24 11.09
N ALA A 180 -18.55 13.92 10.33
CA ALA A 180 -18.36 14.09 8.88
C ALA A 180 -17.15 14.99 8.54
N LEU A 181 -17.00 16.12 9.25
CA LEU A 181 -15.87 17.04 9.07
C LEU A 181 -14.54 16.42 9.50
N MET A 182 -14.60 15.52 10.48
CA MET A 182 -13.46 14.82 11.02
C MET A 182 -12.84 13.85 10.01
N VAL A 183 -13.66 13.09 9.27
CA VAL A 183 -13.16 12.17 8.21
C VAL A 183 -12.44 12.95 7.11
N SER A 184 -13.03 14.04 6.61
CA SER A 184 -12.44 14.84 5.53
C SER A 184 -11.09 15.44 5.95
N ASN A 185 -11.03 16.06 7.14
CA ASN A 185 -9.77 16.61 7.66
C ASN A 185 -8.70 15.54 7.86
N LEU A 186 -9.06 14.37 8.39
CA LEU A 186 -8.11 13.28 8.60
C LEU A 186 -7.62 12.65 7.29
N LEU A 187 -8.44 12.67 6.22
CA LEU A 187 -7.98 12.24 4.89
C LEU A 187 -6.95 13.22 4.32
N ILE A 188 -7.17 14.52 4.46
CA ILE A 188 -6.20 15.54 4.03
C ILE A 188 -4.92 15.43 4.86
N GLU A 189 -5.03 15.35 6.19
CA GLU A 189 -3.85 15.16 7.05
C GLU A 189 -3.12 13.86 6.74
N GLY A 190 -3.83 12.76 6.53
CA GLY A 190 -3.25 11.47 6.18
C GLY A 190 -2.55 11.49 4.82
N LEU A 191 -3.08 12.23 3.84
CA LEU A 191 -2.43 12.46 2.55
C LEU A 191 -1.12 13.26 2.71
N MET A 192 -1.14 14.32 3.53
CA MET A 192 0.06 15.11 3.83
C MET A 192 1.13 14.25 4.53
N VAL A 193 0.72 13.41 5.48
CA VAL A 193 1.60 12.45 6.15
C VAL A 193 2.17 11.45 5.15
N LEU A 194 1.34 10.88 4.26
CA LEU A 194 1.80 9.97 3.21
C LEU A 194 2.88 10.60 2.31
N PHE A 195 2.65 11.82 1.83
CA PHE A 195 3.63 12.52 1.01
C PHE A 195 4.90 12.87 1.77
N ALA A 196 4.79 13.31 3.03
CA ALA A 196 5.95 13.56 3.88
C ALA A 196 6.78 12.28 4.09
N LEU A 197 6.13 11.16 4.40
CA LEU A 197 6.77 9.84 4.52
C LEU A 197 7.45 9.42 3.22
N LYS A 198 6.81 9.66 2.08
CA LYS A 198 7.40 9.36 0.77
C LYS A 198 8.64 10.21 0.50
N LEU A 199 8.57 11.51 0.75
CA LEU A 199 9.70 12.43 0.58
C LEU A 199 10.86 12.06 1.50
N ILE A 200 10.58 11.77 2.78
CA ILE A 200 11.57 11.29 3.75
C ILE A 200 12.22 10.00 3.23
N TRP A 201 11.43 9.06 2.71
CA TRP A 201 11.99 7.82 2.18
C TRP A 201 12.94 8.06 1.01
N ILE A 202 12.51 8.85 0.02
CA ILE A 202 13.32 9.15 -1.17
C ILE A 202 14.58 9.94 -0.81
N THR A 203 14.49 10.89 0.13
CA THR A 203 15.61 11.80 0.47
C THR A 203 16.62 11.21 1.45
N LEU A 204 16.18 10.34 2.36
CA LEU A 204 17.05 9.78 3.40
C LEU A 204 17.44 8.34 3.11
N LEU A 205 16.50 7.48 2.69
CA LEU A 205 16.74 6.03 2.65
C LEU A 205 17.27 5.52 1.31
N ASP A 206 16.85 6.13 0.20
CA ASP A 206 17.34 5.75 -1.12
C ASP A 206 18.80 6.21 -1.39
N PRO A 207 19.26 7.44 -1.04
CA PRO A 207 20.66 7.85 -1.29
C PRO A 207 21.68 7.15 -0.39
N ILE A 208 21.34 6.83 0.86
CA ILE A 208 22.22 6.04 1.75
C ILE A 208 22.54 4.68 1.13
N ARG A 209 21.61 4.10 0.37
CA ARG A 209 21.83 2.81 -0.31
C ARG A 209 22.73 2.92 -1.54
N LEU A 210 22.67 4.03 -2.27
CA LEU A 210 23.57 4.28 -3.40
C LEU A 210 25.01 4.51 -2.93
N GLN A 211 25.20 5.16 -1.79
CA GLN A 211 26.51 5.32 -1.16
C GLN A 211 27.05 4.01 -0.56
N ALA A 212 26.17 3.17 0.03
CA ALA A 212 26.59 1.89 0.58
C ALA A 212 26.90 0.80 -0.48
N ALA A 213 26.41 0.95 -1.71
CA ALA A 213 26.72 0.04 -2.82
C ALA A 213 27.97 0.44 -3.64
N SER A 214 28.59 1.58 -3.31
CA SER A 214 29.84 2.08 -3.93
C SER A 214 31.07 1.91 -3.03
N LEU A 215 30.91 1.20 -1.90
CA LEU A 215 31.95 0.74 -0.98
C LEU A 215 32.01 -0.79 -1.03
#